data_AF-A0A9E2ZNH3-F1
#
_entry.id   AF-A0A9E2ZNH3-F1
#
_cell.length_a   1.000
_cell.length_b   1.000
_cell.length_c   1.000
_cell.angle_alpha   90.00
_cell.angle_beta   90.00
_cell.angle_gamma   90.00
#
_symmetry.space_group_name_H-M   'P 1'
#
loop_
_entity.id
_entity.type
_entity.pdbx_description
1 polymer ?
#
loop_
_entity_poly.entity_id
_entity_poly.type
_entity_poly.pdbx_seq_one_letter_code
_entity_poly.pdbx_strand_id
1 'polypeptide(L)'
;MDSLLHFAGNFWWLIFPLGGAIGGAVRTIAAANERRAERRLERYRLKQQAKIAAAQASGRARDNEANYKRELTRVLDEHTRTDARWLSYEMDIAKLLDFPMMTDMREPLTIAFHKAKRRADLLRPDRIEDLLGDRDAQLEYRDAVNDYVSAFEVAESEAIRKRRSGFSTQDQQRLERAQHLMRLASDTAATVQERQHAYTKARRELDGLIVLPAPTRASIERRIAGEIEA
;
A
#
# COMPACT_ATOMS: atom_id res chain seq x y z
N MET A 1 -68.72 61.21 -50.75
CA MET A 1 -68.27 59.85 -50.35
C MET A 1 -67.71 59.02 -51.51
N ASP A 2 -67.54 59.57 -52.73
CA ASP A 2 -67.05 58.81 -53.89
C ASP A 2 -65.53 58.84 -54.13
N SER A 3 -64.78 59.82 -53.61
CA SER A 3 -63.33 59.90 -53.87
C SER A 3 -62.49 58.91 -53.06
N LEU A 4 -62.95 58.46 -51.89
CA LEU A 4 -62.26 57.45 -51.09
C LEU A 4 -62.44 56.03 -51.66
N LEU A 5 -63.57 55.76 -52.32
CA LEU A 5 -63.87 54.48 -52.96
C LEU A 5 -63.10 54.31 -54.29
N HIS A 6 -62.89 55.39 -55.04
CA HIS A 6 -62.10 55.35 -56.28
C HIS A 6 -60.59 55.17 -56.04
N PHE A 7 -60.06 55.73 -54.95
CA PHE A 7 -58.65 55.54 -54.56
C PHE A 7 -58.40 54.09 -54.10
N ALA A 8 -59.31 53.50 -53.32
CA ALA A 8 -59.23 52.11 -52.89
C ALA A 8 -59.38 51.10 -54.05
N GLY A 9 -60.15 51.44 -55.09
CA GLY A 9 -60.29 50.63 -56.31
C GLY A 9 -59.09 50.69 -57.25
N ASN A 10 -58.41 51.85 -57.37
CA ASN A 10 -57.29 52.01 -58.31
C ASN A 10 -55.94 51.53 -57.74
N PHE A 11 -55.79 51.47 -56.42
CA PHE A 11 -54.53 51.13 -55.75
C PHE A 11 -54.55 49.78 -55.02
N TRP A 12 -55.55 48.91 -55.23
CA TRP A 12 -55.60 47.55 -54.67
C TRP A 12 -54.32 46.73 -54.95
N TRP A 13 -53.66 46.97 -56.08
CA TRP A 13 -52.43 46.28 -56.46
C TRP A 13 -51.23 46.60 -55.55
N LEU A 14 -51.24 47.70 -54.77
CA LEU A 14 -50.16 48.04 -53.82
C LEU A 14 -50.03 47.06 -52.65
N ILE A 15 -51.07 46.26 -52.38
CA ILE A 15 -51.04 45.20 -51.36
C ILE A 15 -50.01 44.12 -51.73
N PHE A 16 -49.74 43.89 -53.02
CA PHE A 16 -48.77 42.89 -53.48
C PHE A 16 -47.30 43.28 -53.22
N PRO A 17 -46.79 44.46 -53.63
CA PRO A 17 -45.41 44.86 -53.33
C PRO A 17 -45.20 45.17 -51.84
N LEU A 18 -46.17 45.80 -51.15
CA LEU A 18 -46.04 46.02 -49.70
C LEU A 18 -46.21 44.72 -48.90
N GLY A 19 -47.16 43.84 -49.25
CA GLY A 19 -47.35 42.55 -48.60
C GLY A 19 -46.17 41.59 -48.81
N GLY A 20 -45.57 41.60 -50.01
CA GLY A 20 -44.35 40.86 -50.31
C GLY A 20 -43.12 41.37 -49.55
N ALA A 21 -42.95 42.69 -49.44
CA ALA A 21 -41.86 43.29 -48.67
C ALA A 21 -41.98 43.05 -47.16
N ILE A 22 -43.19 43.13 -46.61
CA ILE A 22 -43.46 42.84 -45.19
C ILE A 22 -43.30 41.35 -44.90
N GLY A 23 -43.83 40.46 -45.74
CA GLY A 23 -43.68 39.00 -45.60
C GLY A 23 -42.22 38.53 -45.71
N GLY A 24 -41.44 39.13 -46.60
CA GLY A 24 -40.00 38.86 -46.74
C GLY A 24 -39.18 39.31 -45.52
N ALA A 25 -39.48 40.49 -44.96
CA ALA A 25 -38.83 41.00 -43.75
C ALA A 25 -39.16 40.18 -42.50
N VAL A 26 -40.41 39.73 -42.34
CA VAL A 26 -40.80 38.85 -41.23
C VAL A 26 -40.11 37.49 -41.35
N ARG A 27 -40.00 36.93 -42.56
CA ARG A 27 -39.34 35.63 -42.79
C ARG A 27 -37.83 35.67 -42.53
N THR A 28 -37.15 36.76 -42.85
CA THR A 28 -35.70 36.91 -42.59
C THR A 28 -35.41 37.09 -41.09
N ILE A 29 -36.26 37.80 -40.37
CA ILE A 29 -36.17 37.96 -38.91
C ILE A 29 -36.48 36.62 -38.20
N ALA A 30 -37.51 35.90 -38.65
CA ALA A 30 -37.85 34.58 -38.13
C ALA A 30 -36.70 33.58 -38.34
N ALA A 31 -36.14 33.49 -39.55
CA ALA A 31 -35.02 32.61 -39.85
C ALA A 31 -33.73 33.00 -39.07
N ALA A 32 -33.50 34.29 -38.82
CA ALA A 32 -32.39 34.74 -37.98
C ALA A 32 -32.58 34.40 -36.49
N ASN A 33 -33.83 34.38 -36.02
CA ASN A 33 -34.17 34.01 -34.64
C ASN A 33 -34.09 32.50 -34.41
N GLU A 34 -34.55 31.69 -35.37
CA GLU A 34 -34.41 30.22 -35.36
C GLU A 34 -32.94 29.79 -35.29
N ARG A 35 -32.07 30.36 -36.11
CA ARG A 35 -30.60 30.12 -36.06
C ARG A 35 -29.95 30.56 -34.74
N ARG A 36 -30.56 31.49 -33.99
CA ARG A 36 -30.09 31.88 -32.65
C ARG A 36 -30.63 30.92 -31.58
N ALA A 37 -31.85 30.42 -31.74
CA ALA A 37 -32.45 29.42 -30.87
C ALA A 37 -31.73 28.06 -30.98
N GLU A 38 -31.43 27.60 -32.20
CA GLU A 38 -30.65 26.38 -32.46
C GLU A 38 -29.26 26.46 -31.84
N ARG A 39 -28.53 27.57 -32.06
CA ARG A 39 -27.21 27.80 -31.44
C ARG A 39 -27.25 27.83 -29.91
N ARG A 40 -28.35 28.27 -29.29
CA ARG A 40 -28.53 28.22 -27.83
C ARG A 40 -28.76 26.79 -27.35
N LEU A 41 -29.55 26.00 -28.07
CA LEU A 41 -29.81 24.59 -27.75
C LEU A 41 -28.56 23.73 -27.94
N GLU A 42 -27.79 23.94 -29.00
CA GLU A 42 -26.51 23.27 -29.22
C GLU A 42 -25.50 23.58 -28.11
N ARG A 43 -25.35 24.86 -27.74
CA ARG A 43 -24.49 25.26 -26.62
C ARG A 43 -24.95 24.66 -25.29
N TYR A 44 -26.26 24.57 -25.07
CA TYR A 44 -26.81 23.94 -23.87
C TYR A 44 -26.51 22.44 -23.82
N ARG A 45 -26.69 21.72 -24.95
CA ARG A 45 -26.34 20.31 -25.08
C ARG A 45 -24.85 20.06 -24.89
N LEU A 46 -23.98 20.86 -25.51
CA LEU A 46 -22.52 20.77 -25.34
C LEU A 46 -22.11 21.04 -23.88
N LYS A 47 -22.72 22.03 -23.21
CA LYS A 47 -22.48 22.28 -21.78
C LYS A 47 -22.95 21.13 -20.89
N GLN A 48 -24.11 20.54 -21.17
CA GLN A 48 -24.61 19.38 -20.44
C GLN A 48 -23.72 18.15 -20.66
N GLN A 49 -23.33 17.88 -21.90
CA GLN A 49 -22.40 16.79 -22.23
C GLN A 49 -21.04 16.99 -21.57
N ALA A 50 -20.49 18.20 -21.58
CA ALA A 50 -19.25 18.51 -20.88
C ALA A 50 -19.37 18.33 -19.36
N LYS A 51 -20.51 18.72 -18.76
CA LYS A 51 -20.78 18.51 -17.33
C LYS A 51 -20.89 17.02 -16.99
N ILE A 52 -21.56 16.23 -17.83
CA ILE A 52 -21.68 14.77 -17.65
C ILE A 52 -20.31 14.11 -17.81
N ALA A 53 -19.53 14.48 -18.83
CA ALA A 53 -18.18 13.97 -19.05
C ALA A 53 -17.24 14.31 -17.88
N ALA A 54 -17.30 15.53 -17.35
CA ALA A 54 -16.53 15.94 -16.17
C ALA A 54 -16.95 15.15 -14.92
N ALA A 55 -18.25 14.96 -14.70
CA ALA A 55 -18.75 14.14 -13.59
C ALA A 55 -18.28 12.68 -13.70
N GLN A 56 -18.37 12.08 -14.89
CA GLN A 56 -17.88 10.72 -15.14
C GLN A 56 -16.36 10.59 -14.95
N ALA A 57 -15.58 11.57 -15.44
CA ALA A 57 -14.13 11.60 -15.24
C ALA A 57 -13.76 11.69 -13.75
N SER A 58 -14.48 12.55 -13.00
CA SER A 58 -14.28 12.67 -11.54
C SER A 58 -14.67 11.40 -10.78
N GLY A 59 -15.73 10.70 -11.22
CA GLY A 59 -16.13 9.41 -10.65
C GLY A 59 -15.07 8.33 -10.87
N ARG A 60 -14.58 8.19 -12.11
CA ARG A 60 -13.49 7.25 -12.44
C ARG A 60 -12.21 7.54 -11.66
N ALA A 61 -11.84 8.80 -11.49
CA ALA A 61 -10.67 9.18 -10.71
C ALA A 61 -10.80 8.77 -9.24
N ARG A 62 -11.97 8.97 -8.63
CA ARG A 62 -12.27 8.55 -7.25
C ARG A 62 -12.25 7.04 -7.07
N ASP A 63 -12.84 6.30 -8.02
CA ASP A 63 -12.83 4.83 -7.97
C ASP A 63 -11.41 4.27 -8.10
N ASN A 64 -10.59 4.86 -8.97
CA ASN A 64 -9.18 4.51 -9.11
C ASN A 64 -8.40 4.80 -7.82
N GLU A 65 -8.57 5.98 -7.22
CA GLU A 65 -7.92 6.31 -5.94
C GLU A 65 -8.33 5.33 -4.82
N ALA A 66 -9.61 4.96 -4.75
CA ALA A 66 -10.09 3.98 -3.77
C ALA A 66 -9.50 2.58 -4.03
N ASN A 67 -9.33 2.18 -5.29
CA ASN A 67 -8.64 0.94 -5.65
C ASN A 67 -7.17 0.98 -5.22
N TYR A 68 -6.45 2.06 -5.53
CA TYR A 68 -5.04 2.22 -5.16
C TYR A 68 -4.82 2.19 -3.65
N LYS A 69 -5.67 2.89 -2.88
CA LYS A 69 -5.64 2.83 -1.41
C LYS A 69 -5.75 1.39 -0.92
N ARG A 70 -6.72 0.63 -1.42
CA ARG A 70 -6.91 -0.78 -1.03
C ARG A 70 -5.71 -1.65 -1.39
N GLU A 71 -5.11 -1.45 -2.56
CA GLU A 71 -3.92 -2.19 -2.97
C GLU A 71 -2.74 -1.88 -2.05
N LEU A 72 -2.49 -0.59 -1.78
CA LEU A 72 -1.40 -0.16 -0.91
C LEU A 72 -1.59 -0.62 0.54
N THR A 73 -2.83 -0.63 1.05
CA THR A 73 -3.14 -1.23 2.36
C THR A 73 -2.70 -2.69 2.41
N ARG A 74 -3.03 -3.50 1.39
CA ARG A 74 -2.62 -4.92 1.35
C ARG A 74 -1.10 -5.08 1.33
N VAL A 75 -0.39 -4.22 0.60
CA VAL A 75 1.08 -4.24 0.55
C VAL A 75 1.68 -3.92 1.93
N LEU A 76 1.13 -2.93 2.64
CA LEU A 76 1.54 -2.60 4.02
C LEU A 76 1.23 -3.73 5.01
N ASP A 77 0.08 -4.37 4.87
CA ASP A 77 -0.30 -5.52 5.70
C ASP A 77 0.68 -6.69 5.47
N GLU A 78 1.05 -6.95 4.21
CA GLU A 78 2.00 -8.00 3.85
C GLU A 78 3.40 -7.73 4.40
N HIS A 79 3.87 -6.47 4.29
CA HIS A 79 5.12 -6.04 4.92
C HIS A 79 5.07 -6.28 6.43
N THR A 80 4.02 -5.80 7.11
CA THR A 80 3.87 -5.92 8.57
C THR A 80 3.80 -7.39 9.01
N ARG A 81 3.10 -8.25 8.24
CA ARG A 81 3.02 -9.68 8.48
C ARG A 81 4.38 -10.36 8.36
N THR A 82 5.15 -9.99 7.35
CA THR A 82 6.49 -10.55 7.10
C THR A 82 7.46 -10.11 8.18
N ASP A 83 7.39 -8.84 8.60
CA ASP A 83 8.16 -8.32 9.74
C ASP A 83 7.82 -9.07 11.04
N ALA A 84 6.55 -9.34 11.32
CA ALA A 84 6.16 -10.11 12.50
C ALA A 84 6.71 -11.55 12.46
N ARG A 85 6.67 -12.21 11.30
CA ARG A 85 7.27 -13.53 11.08
C ARG A 85 8.78 -13.49 11.30
N TRP A 86 9.47 -12.53 10.69
CA TRP A 86 10.91 -12.33 10.89
C TRP A 86 11.26 -12.09 12.35
N LEU A 87 10.59 -11.14 13.00
CA LEU A 87 10.86 -10.73 14.38
C LEU A 87 10.71 -11.91 15.35
N SER A 88 9.83 -12.86 15.06
CA SER A 88 9.74 -14.09 15.85
C SER A 88 11.04 -14.91 15.86
N TYR A 89 11.83 -14.92 14.79
CA TYR A 89 13.13 -15.61 14.76
C TYR A 89 14.21 -14.91 15.60
N GLU A 90 14.13 -13.57 15.75
CA GLU A 90 15.06 -12.85 16.60
C GLU A 90 14.66 -12.93 18.08
N MET A 91 13.37 -12.75 18.39
CA MET A 91 12.88 -12.60 19.76
C MET A 91 12.60 -13.93 20.46
N ASP A 92 12.16 -14.96 19.75
CA ASP A 92 11.94 -16.29 20.32
C ASP A 92 13.24 -17.10 20.27
N ILE A 93 13.86 -17.26 21.44
CA ILE A 93 15.12 -17.99 21.60
C ILE A 93 14.98 -19.45 21.13
N ALA A 94 13.84 -20.09 21.38
CA ALA A 94 13.65 -21.48 20.95
C ALA A 94 13.68 -21.55 19.42
N LYS A 95 12.94 -20.65 18.76
CA LYS A 95 12.91 -20.55 17.31
C LYS A 95 14.27 -20.17 16.72
N LEU A 96 14.99 -19.25 17.35
CA LEU A 96 16.36 -18.87 16.97
C LEU A 96 17.31 -20.08 17.01
N LEU A 97 17.25 -20.88 18.07
CA LEU A 97 18.12 -22.06 18.22
C LEU A 97 17.70 -23.23 17.31
N ASP A 98 16.43 -23.30 16.91
CA ASP A 98 15.94 -24.30 15.95
C ASP A 98 16.32 -23.94 14.50
N PHE A 99 16.34 -22.65 14.17
CA PHE A 99 16.60 -22.12 12.82
C PHE A 99 17.70 -21.04 12.81
N PRO A 100 18.92 -21.35 13.27
CA PRO A 100 19.98 -20.35 13.46
C PRO A 100 20.45 -19.68 12.17
N MET A 101 20.27 -20.34 11.02
CA MET A 101 20.55 -19.77 9.69
C MET A 101 19.82 -18.44 9.45
N MET A 102 18.61 -18.28 10.01
CA MET A 102 17.80 -17.08 9.81
C MET A 102 18.46 -15.81 10.34
N THR A 103 19.33 -15.90 11.36
CA THR A 103 20.05 -14.75 11.94
C THR A 103 21.54 -14.72 11.58
N ASP A 104 22.01 -15.69 10.78
CA ASP A 104 23.41 -15.81 10.40
C ASP A 104 23.72 -14.95 9.16
N MET A 105 24.40 -13.82 9.37
CA MET A 105 24.83 -12.89 8.33
C MET A 105 25.95 -13.43 7.41
N ARG A 106 26.37 -14.69 7.59
CA ARG A 106 27.29 -15.38 6.67
C ARG A 106 26.54 -16.12 5.57
N GLU A 107 25.26 -16.41 5.80
CA GLU A 107 24.43 -17.20 4.88
C GLU A 107 23.88 -16.32 3.76
N PRO A 108 24.16 -16.63 2.48
CA PRO A 108 23.80 -15.75 1.36
C PRO A 108 22.32 -15.42 1.27
N LEU A 109 21.44 -16.37 1.61
CA LEU A 109 19.99 -16.19 1.59
C LEU A 109 19.53 -15.23 2.68
N THR A 110 20.13 -15.33 3.87
CA THR A 110 19.89 -14.42 4.99
C THR A 110 20.34 -13.00 4.65
N ILE A 111 21.52 -12.84 4.05
CA ILE A 111 22.00 -11.54 3.54
C ILE A 111 21.02 -10.97 2.49
N ALA A 112 20.57 -11.79 1.54
CA ALA A 112 19.65 -11.36 0.49
C ALA A 112 18.31 -10.88 1.06
N PHE A 113 17.71 -11.65 1.98
CA PHE A 113 16.52 -11.26 2.72
C PHE A 113 16.73 -9.93 3.46
N HIS A 114 17.81 -9.78 4.24
CA HIS A 114 18.06 -8.54 4.99
C HIS A 114 18.25 -7.32 4.10
N LYS A 115 18.88 -7.48 2.94
CA LYS A 115 18.99 -6.40 1.94
C LYS A 115 17.63 -6.00 1.38
N ALA A 116 16.80 -6.98 1.02
CA ALA A 116 15.44 -6.74 0.52
C ALA A 116 14.56 -6.08 1.58
N LYS A 117 14.60 -6.57 2.83
CA LYS A 117 13.92 -5.95 3.98
C LYS A 117 14.34 -4.48 4.14
N ARG A 118 15.64 -4.20 4.18
CA ARG A 118 16.13 -2.82 4.33
C ARG A 118 15.64 -1.90 3.20
N ARG A 119 15.54 -2.41 1.97
CA ARG A 119 14.96 -1.64 0.85
C ARG A 119 13.48 -1.36 1.07
N ALA A 120 12.70 -2.38 1.44
CA ALA A 120 11.28 -2.22 1.73
C ALA A 120 11.03 -1.26 2.90
N ASP A 121 11.84 -1.32 3.96
CA ASP A 121 11.79 -0.42 5.11
C ASP A 121 12.04 1.04 4.71
N LEU A 122 13.02 1.31 3.84
CA LEU A 122 13.35 2.66 3.39
C LEU A 122 12.26 3.30 2.53
N LEU A 123 11.52 2.48 1.78
CA LEU A 123 10.43 2.92 0.90
C LEU A 123 9.07 2.90 1.60
N ARG A 124 9.01 2.41 2.85
CA ARG A 124 7.78 2.29 3.61
C ARG A 124 7.24 3.70 3.91
N PRO A 125 5.99 4.00 3.52
CA PRO A 125 5.39 5.27 3.90
C PRO A 125 4.95 5.26 5.36
N ASP A 126 5.02 6.43 6.01
CA ASP A 126 4.43 6.61 7.35
C ASP A 126 2.91 6.54 7.28
N ARG A 127 2.32 7.09 6.21
CA ARG A 127 0.89 7.04 5.91
C ARG A 127 0.65 6.65 4.47
N ILE A 128 -0.40 5.87 4.22
CA ILE A 128 -0.85 5.50 2.86
C ILE A 128 -1.03 6.74 1.97
N GLU A 129 -1.47 7.84 2.58
CA GLU A 129 -1.67 9.11 1.88
C GLU A 129 -0.39 9.68 1.26
N ASP A 130 0.78 9.37 1.80
CA ASP A 130 2.07 9.91 1.36
C ASP A 130 2.48 9.41 -0.02
N LEU A 131 1.94 8.26 -0.44
CA LEU A 131 2.16 7.71 -1.78
C LEU A 131 1.02 8.06 -2.76
N LEU A 132 -0.06 8.73 -2.32
CA LEU A 132 -1.17 9.04 -3.22
C LEU A 132 -0.76 10.05 -4.29
N GLY A 133 -1.00 9.69 -5.54
CA GLY A 133 -0.67 10.53 -6.70
C GLY A 133 0.76 10.34 -7.22
N ASP A 134 1.65 9.69 -6.47
CA ASP A 134 2.96 9.26 -6.94
C ASP A 134 2.93 7.78 -7.35
N ARG A 135 2.66 7.53 -8.63
CA ARG A 135 2.55 6.17 -9.16
C ARG A 135 3.88 5.43 -9.16
N ASP A 136 4.99 6.13 -9.36
CA ASP A 136 6.30 5.51 -9.45
C ASP A 136 6.76 5.04 -8.06
N ALA A 137 6.58 5.88 -7.03
CA ALA A 137 6.85 5.50 -5.65
C ALA A 137 5.96 4.34 -5.15
N GLN A 138 4.68 4.32 -5.56
CA GLN A 138 3.78 3.19 -5.26
C GLN A 138 4.29 1.87 -5.86
N LEU A 139 4.69 1.89 -7.14
CA LEU A 139 5.21 0.72 -7.83
C LEU A 139 6.52 0.26 -7.19
N GLU A 140 7.42 1.20 -6.89
CA GLU A 140 8.70 0.87 -6.27
C GLU A 140 8.53 0.24 -4.88
N TYR A 141 7.64 0.79 -4.04
CA TYR A 141 7.36 0.21 -2.73
C TYR A 141 6.73 -1.19 -2.85
N ARG A 142 5.75 -1.36 -3.74
CA ARG A 142 5.12 -2.67 -3.99
C ARG A 142 6.16 -3.70 -4.43
N ASP A 143 7.01 -3.35 -5.37
CA ASP A 143 8.02 -4.26 -5.90
C ASP A 143 9.08 -4.59 -4.83
N ALA A 144 9.48 -3.62 -4.01
CA ALA A 144 10.37 -3.84 -2.86
C ALA A 144 9.76 -4.78 -1.81
N VAL A 145 8.45 -4.66 -1.52
CA VAL A 145 7.77 -5.58 -0.60
C VAL A 145 7.67 -6.99 -1.20
N ASN A 146 7.37 -7.11 -2.49
CA ASN A 146 7.35 -8.41 -3.17
C ASN A 146 8.73 -9.10 -3.13
N ASP A 147 9.80 -8.35 -3.40
CA ASP A 147 11.18 -8.84 -3.32
C ASP A 147 11.53 -9.27 -1.88
N TYR A 148 11.12 -8.47 -0.89
CA TYR A 148 11.31 -8.79 0.53
C TYR A 148 10.60 -10.10 0.89
N VAL A 149 9.30 -10.21 0.63
CA VAL A 149 8.50 -11.42 0.95
C VAL A 149 9.12 -12.65 0.28
N SER A 150 9.46 -12.55 -1.01
CA SER A 150 10.04 -13.67 -1.76
C SER A 150 11.39 -14.09 -1.20
N ALA A 151 12.29 -13.15 -0.91
CA ALA A 151 13.59 -13.45 -0.35
C ALA A 151 13.48 -14.05 1.06
N PHE A 152 12.53 -13.57 1.87
CA PHE A 152 12.25 -14.12 3.19
C PHE A 152 11.73 -15.57 3.11
N GLU A 153 10.77 -15.86 2.23
CA GLU A 153 10.21 -17.21 2.07
C GLU A 153 11.25 -18.23 1.58
N VAL A 154 12.15 -17.82 0.69
CA VAL A 154 13.28 -18.66 0.24
C VAL A 154 14.24 -18.92 1.40
N ALA A 155 14.63 -17.87 2.15
CA ALA A 155 15.50 -18.03 3.30
C ALA A 155 14.87 -18.91 4.39
N GLU A 156 13.59 -18.72 4.67
CA GLU A 156 12.86 -19.48 5.68
C GLU A 156 12.72 -20.95 5.28
N SER A 157 12.38 -21.23 4.02
CA SER A 157 12.27 -22.61 3.52
C SER A 157 13.60 -23.36 3.65
N GLU A 158 14.71 -22.70 3.30
CA GLU A 158 16.04 -23.28 3.43
C GLU A 158 16.48 -23.44 4.89
N ALA A 159 16.15 -22.49 5.75
CA ALA A 159 16.39 -22.60 7.18
C ALA A 159 15.58 -23.75 7.81
N ILE A 160 14.33 -23.95 7.41
CA ILE A 160 13.48 -25.07 7.86
C ILE A 160 14.04 -26.40 7.35
N ARG A 161 14.55 -26.45 6.11
CA ARG A 161 15.15 -27.65 5.52
C ARG A 161 16.44 -28.03 6.23
N LYS A 162 17.31 -27.06 6.50
CA LYS A 162 18.62 -27.31 7.13
C LYS A 162 18.51 -27.47 8.65
N ARG A 163 17.65 -26.70 9.33
CA ARG A 163 17.61 -26.60 10.80
C ARG A 163 19.02 -26.49 11.39
N ARG A 164 19.43 -27.48 12.19
CA ARG A 164 20.75 -27.61 12.81
C ARG A 164 21.71 -28.54 12.05
N SER A 165 21.32 -29.08 10.89
CA SER A 165 22.15 -30.03 10.13
C SER A 165 23.47 -29.44 9.60
N GLY A 166 23.57 -28.10 9.52
CA GLY A 166 24.82 -27.42 9.17
C GLY A 166 25.88 -27.44 10.29
N PHE A 167 25.52 -27.86 11.51
CA PHE A 167 26.42 -27.98 12.64
C PHE A 167 26.95 -29.42 12.77
N SER A 168 28.15 -29.56 13.32
CA SER A 168 28.68 -30.87 13.71
C SER A 168 27.78 -31.54 14.76
N THR A 169 27.82 -32.87 14.88
CA THR A 169 27.04 -33.59 15.90
C THR A 169 27.33 -33.08 17.32
N GLN A 170 28.59 -32.73 17.60
CA GLN A 170 28.99 -32.15 18.88
C GLN A 170 28.33 -30.78 19.11
N ASP A 171 28.32 -29.93 18.10
CA ASP A 171 27.70 -28.60 18.19
C ASP A 171 26.18 -28.68 18.26
N GLN A 172 25.54 -29.64 17.59
CA GLN A 172 24.10 -29.89 17.73
C GLN A 172 23.75 -30.24 19.19
N GLN A 173 24.54 -31.09 19.86
CA GLN A 173 24.35 -31.39 21.28
C GLN A 173 24.56 -30.16 22.18
N ARG A 174 25.53 -29.30 21.85
CA ARG A 174 25.73 -28.02 22.56
C ARG A 174 24.51 -27.12 22.43
N LEU A 175 23.93 -27.01 21.23
CA LEU A 175 22.70 -26.26 20.97
C LEU A 175 21.50 -26.82 21.75
N GLU A 176 21.35 -28.14 21.81
CA GLU A 176 20.30 -28.79 22.60
C GLU A 176 20.44 -28.50 24.11
N ARG A 177 21.66 -28.61 24.65
CA ARG A 177 21.94 -28.26 26.04
C ARG A 177 21.65 -26.78 26.30
N ALA A 178 22.09 -25.90 25.40
CA ALA A 178 21.79 -24.47 25.50
C ALA A 178 20.29 -24.20 25.52
N GLN A 179 19.50 -24.85 24.65
CA GLN A 179 18.05 -24.70 24.60
C GLN A 179 17.38 -25.15 25.91
N HIS A 180 17.81 -26.26 26.50
CA HIS A 180 17.31 -26.71 27.81
C HIS A 180 17.66 -25.71 28.92
N LEU A 181 18.89 -25.22 28.96
CA LEU A 181 19.34 -24.22 29.93
C LEU A 181 18.60 -22.88 29.77
N MET A 182 18.29 -22.46 28.54
CA MET A 182 17.50 -21.24 28.28
C MET A 182 16.06 -21.36 28.75
N ARG A 183 15.46 -22.56 28.66
CA ARG A 183 14.14 -22.83 29.25
C ARG A 183 14.18 -22.68 30.77
N LEU A 184 15.18 -23.29 31.43
CA LEU A 184 15.36 -23.14 32.88
C LEU A 184 15.63 -21.68 33.28
N ALA A 185 16.42 -20.95 32.49
CA ALA A 185 16.68 -19.53 32.72
C ALA A 185 15.42 -18.64 32.61
N SER A 186 14.39 -19.11 31.91
CA SER A 186 13.12 -18.42 31.73
C SER A 186 12.00 -18.92 32.66
N ASP A 187 12.27 -19.97 33.46
CA ASP A 187 11.28 -20.59 34.32
C ASP A 187 11.04 -19.76 35.59
N THR A 188 9.84 -19.19 35.74
CA THR A 188 9.47 -18.37 36.89
C THR A 188 9.36 -19.15 38.20
N ALA A 189 9.23 -20.48 38.14
CA ALA A 189 9.23 -21.32 39.33
C ALA A 189 10.64 -21.53 39.92
N ALA A 190 11.69 -21.33 39.12
CA ALA A 190 13.08 -21.43 39.56
C ALA A 190 13.54 -20.16 40.29
N THR A 191 14.50 -20.30 41.21
CA THR A 191 15.09 -19.17 41.92
C THR A 191 15.89 -18.25 40.99
N VAL A 192 16.04 -16.97 41.34
CA VAL A 192 16.84 -16.01 40.56
C VAL A 192 18.28 -16.52 40.33
N GLN A 193 18.88 -17.16 41.33
CA GLN A 193 20.24 -17.70 41.25
C GLN A 193 20.33 -18.87 40.27
N GLU A 194 19.36 -19.80 40.29
CA GLU A 194 19.29 -20.91 39.34
C GLU A 194 19.11 -20.41 37.91
N ARG A 195 18.25 -19.42 37.70
CA ARG A 195 18.04 -18.81 36.38
C ARG A 195 19.31 -18.14 35.85
N GLN A 196 20.01 -17.37 36.69
CA GLN A 196 21.26 -16.71 36.33
C GLN A 196 22.37 -17.72 36.00
N HIS A 197 22.47 -18.80 36.79
CA HIS A 197 23.43 -19.89 36.54
C HIS A 197 23.12 -20.61 35.23
N ALA A 198 21.84 -20.93 34.99
CA ALA A 198 21.39 -21.56 33.75
C ALA A 198 21.69 -20.68 32.53
N TYR A 199 21.38 -19.38 32.60
CA TYR A 199 21.69 -18.42 31.55
C TYR A 199 23.19 -18.31 31.26
N THR A 200 24.01 -18.23 32.31
CA THR A 200 25.48 -18.16 32.17
C THR A 200 26.02 -19.43 31.50
N LYS A 201 25.54 -20.61 31.89
CA LYS A 201 25.91 -21.87 31.25
C LYS A 201 25.43 -21.95 29.79
N ALA A 202 24.20 -21.53 29.52
CA ALA A 202 23.65 -21.53 28.17
C ALA A 202 24.49 -20.67 27.23
N ARG A 203 24.91 -19.48 27.68
CA ARG A 203 25.78 -18.58 26.91
C ARG A 203 27.13 -19.22 26.58
N ARG A 204 27.71 -20.02 27.48
CA ARG A 204 28.95 -20.78 27.21
C ARG A 204 28.74 -21.88 26.17
N GLU A 205 27.62 -22.58 26.24
CA GLU A 205 27.29 -23.62 25.26
C GLU A 205 27.12 -23.02 23.85
N LEU A 206 26.53 -21.83 23.73
CA LEU A 206 26.34 -21.10 22.47
C LEU A 206 27.62 -20.42 21.93
N ASP A 207 28.67 -20.32 22.73
CA ASP A 207 29.86 -19.56 22.37
C ASP A 207 30.55 -20.13 21.14
N GLY A 208 30.87 -19.25 20.18
CA GLY A 208 31.40 -19.63 18.87
C GLY A 208 30.40 -20.31 17.90
N LEU A 209 29.16 -20.57 18.33
CA LEU A 209 28.12 -21.18 17.48
C LEU A 209 27.09 -20.15 17.02
N ILE A 210 26.50 -19.42 17.97
CA ILE A 210 25.40 -18.48 17.73
C ILE A 210 25.60 -17.25 18.60
N VAL A 211 25.51 -16.07 17.97
CA VAL A 211 25.47 -14.80 18.70
C VAL A 211 24.01 -14.44 18.97
N LEU A 212 23.63 -14.38 20.24
CA LEU A 212 22.28 -13.92 20.61
C LEU A 212 22.11 -12.43 20.27
N PRO A 213 21.03 -12.04 19.58
CA PRO A 213 20.72 -10.64 19.32
C PRO A 213 20.65 -9.83 20.64
N ALA A 214 21.11 -8.58 20.58
CA ALA A 214 21.07 -7.65 21.71
C ALA A 214 19.67 -7.50 22.34
N PRO A 215 18.56 -7.31 21.58
CA PRO A 215 17.24 -7.17 22.20
C PRO A 215 16.80 -8.43 22.96
N THR A 216 17.06 -9.60 22.38
CA THR A 216 16.76 -10.91 23.00
C THR A 216 17.53 -11.09 24.30
N ARG A 217 18.83 -10.80 24.28
CA ARG A 217 19.70 -10.82 25.46
C ARG A 217 19.19 -9.91 26.57
N ALA A 218 18.90 -8.65 26.24
CA ALA A 218 18.39 -7.67 27.19
C ALA A 218 17.03 -8.09 27.77
N SER A 219 16.17 -8.73 26.98
CA SER A 219 14.88 -9.25 27.47
C SER A 219 15.04 -10.36 28.51
N ILE A 220 16.02 -11.25 28.33
CA ILE A 220 16.30 -12.34 29.27
C ILE A 220 16.89 -11.78 30.55
N GLU A 221 17.91 -10.92 30.42
CA GLU A 221 18.61 -10.33 31.56
C GLU A 221 17.66 -9.52 32.44
N ARG A 222 16.73 -8.76 31.85
CA ARG A 222 15.67 -8.07 32.60
C ARG A 222 14.75 -9.03 33.36
N ARG A 223 14.29 -10.11 32.73
CA ARG A 223 13.47 -11.14 33.41
C ARG A 223 14.21 -11.85 34.53
N ILE A 224 15.52 -12.08 34.38
CA ILE A 224 16.33 -12.73 35.42
C ILE A 224 16.58 -11.77 36.58
N ALA A 225 17.00 -10.54 36.29
CA ALA A 225 17.23 -9.48 37.27
C ALA A 225 15.94 -9.09 38.02
N GLY A 226 14.79 -9.42 37.43
CA GLY A 226 13.51 -9.34 38.09
C GLY A 226 13.03 -7.92 38.27
N GLU A 227 13.23 -7.02 37.29
CA GLU A 227 12.32 -5.86 37.10
C GLU A 227 10.89 -6.41 37.27
N ILE A 228 10.18 -6.17 38.39
CA ILE A 228 9.81 -4.91 39.06
C ILE A 228 8.96 -4.03 38.14
N GLU A 229 7.78 -4.50 37.79
CA GLU A 229 6.53 -3.75 37.57
C GLU A 229 5.41 -4.70 38.04
N ALA A 230 4.65 -4.40 39.10
CA ALA A 230 3.66 -3.33 39.21
C ALA A 230 2.54 -3.51 38.17
#